data_AF-A0A971VCW6-F1
#
_entry.id   AF-A0A971VCW6-F1
#
_cell.length_a   1.000
_cell.length_b   1.000
_cell.length_c   1.000
_cell.angle_alpha   90.00
_cell.angle_beta   90.00
_cell.angle_gamma   90.00
#
_symmetry.space_group_name_H-M   'P 1'
#
loop_
_entity.id
_entity.type
_entity.pdbx_description
1 polymer ?
#
loop_
_entity_poly.entity_id
_entity_poly.type
_entity_poly.pdbx_seq_one_letter_code
_entity_poly.pdbx_strand_id
1 'polypeptide(L)'
;MIDILDNKKGYIVLILIHRLLGVMLKFAPIIVALAYPVMLFLFLVDILYHYDKGSRAGFYALYMVGYEMIYRMAGAPFSWELGKYSCIILLVFGLCVGPRRGIPWIFLFLLGLLIPAIFLTEHPNPERLNNMIMFNISGPLSLVAAGLYFYKRIVIREDYFRHLRWAFLPAFTIIAGLSVVANVSTLVFTSVQSSSAAAGGFGPNQVSTMLGWFILLVLLYRINGDKITPFNWLDWVMLFYLVLRALLTFSRGGVMGSMLALLGAVAVLFFSSHGFRRQLRKSLPYIVLSLAFFVGVFIVANSITNNFLLYRYQGLNTTEVMT
;
A
#
# COMPACT_ATOMS: atom_id res chain seq x y z
N MET A 1 -12.72 -15.40 7.88
CA MET A 1 -12.76 -13.92 7.80
C MET A 1 -12.63 -13.44 6.37
N ILE A 2 -11.68 -13.99 5.59
CA ILE A 2 -11.46 -13.57 4.21
C ILE A 2 -12.72 -13.62 3.33
N ASP A 3 -13.59 -14.61 3.60
CA ASP A 3 -14.82 -14.90 2.85
C ASP A 3 -15.95 -13.87 3.08
N ILE A 4 -15.80 -12.93 4.03
CA ILE A 4 -16.76 -11.85 4.25
C ILE A 4 -16.91 -10.98 2.98
N LEU A 5 -15.85 -10.88 2.17
CA LEU A 5 -15.88 -10.13 0.90
C LEU A 5 -16.67 -10.83 -0.21
N ASP A 6 -17.05 -12.09 -0.04
CA ASP A 6 -17.81 -12.85 -1.05
C ASP A 6 -19.25 -12.35 -1.15
N ASN A 7 -19.78 -11.81 -0.05
CA ASN A 7 -21.08 -11.15 -0.03
C ASN A 7 -20.92 -9.63 -0.21
N LYS A 8 -21.65 -9.07 -1.17
CA LYS A 8 -21.74 -7.62 -1.39
C LYS A 8 -22.07 -6.85 -0.10
N LYS A 9 -22.97 -7.36 0.75
CA LYS A 9 -23.31 -6.75 2.05
C LYS A 9 -22.10 -6.73 2.98
N GLY A 10 -21.37 -7.83 3.08
CA GLY A 10 -20.16 -7.94 3.91
C GLY A 10 -19.07 -6.96 3.46
N TYR A 11 -18.86 -6.84 2.15
CA TYR A 11 -17.94 -5.84 1.59
C TYR A 11 -18.35 -4.41 1.97
N ILE A 12 -19.64 -4.05 1.83
CA ILE A 12 -20.13 -2.71 2.20
C ILE A 12 -19.89 -2.44 3.69
N VAL A 13 -20.17 -3.39 4.57
CA VAL A 13 -19.90 -3.27 6.01
C VAL A 13 -18.42 -3.01 6.26
N LEU A 14 -17.52 -3.75 5.60
CA LEU A 14 -16.09 -3.52 5.72
C LEU A 14 -15.69 -2.12 5.22
N ILE A 15 -16.21 -1.64 4.08
CA ILE A 15 -15.97 -0.26 3.63
C ILE A 15 -16.39 0.75 4.71
N LEU A 16 -17.56 0.57 5.31
CA LEU A 16 -18.07 1.49 6.34
C LEU A 16 -17.17 1.49 7.59
N ILE A 17 -16.74 0.31 8.06
CA ILE A 17 -15.80 0.18 9.18
C ILE A 17 -14.48 0.91 8.87
N HIS A 18 -13.92 0.71 7.68
CA HIS A 18 -12.64 1.33 7.28
C HIS A 18 -12.76 2.85 7.13
N ARG A 19 -13.87 3.34 6.57
CA ARG A 19 -14.15 4.79 6.51
C ARG A 19 -14.29 5.38 7.91
N LEU A 20 -14.98 4.68 8.82
CA LEU A 20 -15.12 5.10 10.21
C LEU A 20 -13.75 5.18 10.90
N LEU A 21 -12.91 4.15 10.74
CA LEU A 21 -11.53 4.15 11.26
C LEU A 21 -10.73 5.35 10.71
N GLY A 22 -10.87 5.67 9.43
CA GLY A 22 -10.22 6.85 8.85
C GLY A 22 -10.70 8.15 9.49
N VAL A 23 -12.01 8.33 9.67
CA VAL A 23 -12.57 9.52 10.35
C VAL A 23 -12.08 9.61 11.80
N MET A 24 -11.99 8.48 12.50
CA MET A 24 -11.50 8.41 13.88
C MET A 24 -10.03 8.82 14.02
N LEU A 25 -9.26 8.93 12.94
CA LEU A 25 -7.87 9.40 13.01
C LEU A 25 -7.77 10.79 13.66
N LYS A 26 -8.73 11.69 13.40
CA LYS A 26 -8.75 13.02 14.02
C LYS A 26 -9.35 13.02 15.42
N PHE A 27 -10.41 12.24 15.64
CA PHE A 27 -11.23 12.33 16.85
C PHE A 27 -10.77 11.39 17.96
N ALA A 28 -10.24 10.23 17.60
CA ALA A 28 -9.82 9.18 18.53
C ALA A 28 -8.68 8.34 17.91
N PRO A 29 -7.48 8.93 17.69
CA PRO A 29 -6.36 8.24 17.04
C PRO A 29 -5.97 6.93 17.74
N ILE A 30 -6.16 6.83 19.06
CA ILE A 30 -5.89 5.59 19.80
C ILE A 30 -6.74 4.40 19.31
N ILE A 31 -8.00 4.62 18.90
CA ILE A 31 -8.86 3.56 18.36
C ILE A 31 -8.29 3.04 17.04
N VAL A 32 -7.81 3.96 16.20
CA VAL A 32 -7.16 3.65 14.92
C VAL A 32 -5.86 2.87 15.14
N ALA A 33 -5.06 3.27 16.13
CA ALA A 33 -3.84 2.57 16.48
C ALA A 33 -4.11 1.16 17.03
N LEU A 34 -5.10 0.99 17.90
CA LEU A 34 -5.49 -0.29 18.49
C LEU A 34 -6.14 -1.25 17.48
N ALA A 35 -6.78 -0.73 16.43
CA ALA A 35 -7.31 -1.58 15.36
C ALA A 35 -6.21 -2.42 14.68
N TYR A 36 -4.95 -1.95 14.69
CA TYR A 36 -3.82 -2.66 14.08
C TYR A 36 -3.51 -4.01 14.75
N PRO A 37 -3.15 -4.09 16.06
CA PRO A 37 -2.91 -5.36 16.72
C PRO A 37 -4.17 -6.23 16.81
N VAL A 38 -5.38 -5.64 16.89
CA VAL A 38 -6.64 -6.40 16.86
C VAL A 38 -6.78 -7.12 15.51
N MET A 39 -6.58 -6.43 14.40
CA MET A 39 -6.62 -7.04 13.06
C MET A 39 -5.53 -8.11 12.90
N LEU A 40 -4.31 -7.85 13.39
CA LEU A 40 -3.23 -8.85 13.40
C LEU A 40 -3.67 -10.14 14.11
N PHE A 41 -4.24 -10.02 15.30
CA PHE A 41 -4.73 -11.17 16.07
C PHE A 41 -5.85 -11.92 15.34
N LEU A 42 -6.84 -11.21 14.81
CA LEU A 42 -7.93 -11.82 14.04
C LEU A 42 -7.42 -12.56 12.79
N PHE A 43 -6.43 -12.00 12.10
CA PHE A 43 -5.79 -12.65 10.95
C PHE A 43 -5.03 -13.91 11.35
N LEU A 44 -4.29 -13.91 12.46
CA LEU A 44 -3.60 -15.09 12.97
C LEU A 44 -4.59 -16.21 13.30
N VAL A 45 -5.70 -15.88 13.98
CA VAL A 45 -6.77 -16.85 14.28
C VAL A 45 -7.36 -17.44 13.00
N ASP A 46 -7.64 -16.60 11.99
CA ASP A 46 -8.21 -17.06 10.72
C ASP A 46 -7.24 -17.93 9.90
N ILE A 47 -5.94 -17.60 9.91
CA ILE A 47 -4.88 -18.41 9.30
C ILE A 47 -4.82 -19.78 9.97
N LEU A 48 -4.87 -19.82 11.31
CA LEU A 48 -4.81 -21.05 12.09
C LEU A 48 -6.02 -21.96 11.80
N TYR A 49 -7.23 -21.41 11.89
CA TYR A 49 -8.47 -22.17 11.71
C TYR A 49 -8.58 -22.80 10.32
N HIS A 50 -8.02 -22.15 9.30
CA HIS A 50 -8.11 -22.63 7.92
C HIS A 50 -6.80 -23.18 7.35
N TYR A 51 -5.79 -23.41 8.19
CA TYR A 51 -4.49 -23.95 7.79
C TYR A 51 -3.85 -23.21 6.60
N ASP A 52 -3.89 -21.87 6.61
CA ASP A 52 -3.40 -21.00 5.53
C ASP A 52 -3.94 -21.34 4.11
N LYS A 53 -5.11 -22.01 4.01
CA LYS A 53 -5.72 -22.34 2.71
C LYS A 53 -5.98 -21.07 1.91
N GLY A 54 -5.64 -21.09 0.62
CA GLY A 54 -5.78 -19.94 -0.28
C GLY A 54 -4.71 -18.85 -0.07
N SER A 55 -3.64 -19.15 0.67
CA SER A 55 -2.55 -18.23 0.97
C SER A 55 -2.99 -16.98 1.74
N ARG A 56 -3.88 -17.17 2.71
CA ARG A 56 -4.49 -16.11 3.54
C ARG A 56 -3.45 -15.23 4.21
N ALA A 57 -2.37 -15.82 4.75
CA ALA A 57 -1.32 -15.06 5.41
C ALA A 57 -0.68 -14.01 4.49
N GLY A 58 -0.46 -14.35 3.22
CA GLY A 58 0.04 -13.41 2.21
C GLY A 58 -0.89 -12.22 2.00
N PHE A 59 -2.19 -12.47 1.84
CA PHE A 59 -3.18 -11.39 1.62
C PHE A 59 -3.41 -10.53 2.85
N TYR A 60 -3.37 -11.12 4.05
CA TYR A 60 -3.42 -10.38 5.30
C TYR A 60 -2.16 -9.54 5.54
N ALA A 61 -0.98 -10.03 5.16
CA ALA A 61 0.24 -9.21 5.20
C ALA A 61 0.10 -7.98 4.29
N LEU A 62 -0.43 -8.14 3.07
CA LEU A 62 -0.70 -7.00 2.16
C LEU A 62 -1.72 -6.00 2.73
N TYR A 63 -2.75 -6.48 3.43
CA TYR A 63 -3.66 -5.62 4.17
C TYR A 63 -2.91 -4.82 5.24
N MET A 64 -2.05 -5.48 6.03
CA MET A 64 -1.34 -4.85 7.14
C MET A 64 -0.34 -3.79 6.67
N VAL A 65 0.31 -4.00 5.52
CA VAL A 65 1.09 -2.96 4.83
C VAL A 65 0.20 -1.78 4.45
N GLY A 66 -0.98 -2.06 3.88
CA GLY A 66 -1.96 -1.03 3.52
C GLY A 66 -2.40 -0.16 4.69
N TYR A 67 -2.61 -0.77 5.86
CA TYR A 67 -3.08 -0.07 7.05
C TYR A 67 -1.94 0.61 7.82
N GLU A 68 -0.69 0.14 7.70
CA GLU A 68 0.46 0.64 8.47
C GLU A 68 0.58 2.16 8.42
N MET A 69 0.33 2.78 7.27
CA MET A 69 0.38 4.23 7.12
C MET A 69 -0.53 4.94 8.12
N ILE A 70 -1.75 4.44 8.28
CA ILE A 70 -2.76 5.03 9.16
C ILE A 70 -2.44 4.74 10.63
N TYR A 71 -1.92 3.56 10.93
CA TYR A 71 -1.40 3.26 12.27
C TYR A 71 -0.25 4.21 12.68
N ARG A 72 0.65 4.53 11.74
CA ARG A 72 1.73 5.51 11.99
C ARG A 72 1.21 6.94 12.13
N MET A 73 0.24 7.35 11.31
CA MET A 73 -0.44 8.64 11.46
C MET A 73 -1.18 8.76 12.80
N ALA A 74 -1.66 7.64 13.34
CA ALA A 74 -2.29 7.57 14.66
C ALA A 74 -1.29 7.58 15.83
N GLY A 75 0.01 7.73 15.56
CA GLY A 75 1.07 7.89 16.57
C GLY A 75 1.89 6.63 16.85
N ALA A 76 1.55 5.49 16.27
CA ALA A 76 2.28 4.22 16.43
C ALA A 76 2.68 3.86 17.89
N PRO A 77 1.73 3.74 18.83
CA PRO A 77 2.01 3.64 20.27
C PRO A 77 2.79 2.40 20.70
N PHE A 78 2.86 1.35 19.87
CA PHE A 78 3.58 0.12 20.20
C PHE A 78 5.00 0.09 19.61
N SER A 79 5.12 0.43 18.32
CA SER A 79 6.39 0.49 17.59
C SER A 79 6.18 1.13 16.23
N TRP A 80 7.17 1.91 15.78
CA TRP A 80 7.20 2.46 14.43
C TRP A 80 7.33 1.37 13.35
N GLU A 81 7.98 0.25 13.69
CA GLU A 81 8.28 -0.84 12.76
C GLU A 81 7.28 -2.00 12.80
N LEU A 82 6.17 -1.79 13.51
CA LEU A 82 5.15 -2.81 13.71
C LEU A 82 4.60 -3.38 12.39
N GLY A 83 4.56 -2.59 11.31
CA GLY A 83 4.09 -3.11 10.02
C GLY A 83 5.03 -4.14 9.40
N LYS A 84 6.34 -3.90 9.45
CA LYS A 84 7.34 -4.89 9.02
C LYS A 84 7.27 -6.14 9.90
N TYR A 85 7.15 -5.98 11.22
CA TYR A 85 7.03 -7.11 12.14
C TYR A 85 5.76 -7.92 11.91
N SER A 86 4.62 -7.26 11.71
CA SER A 86 3.34 -7.92 11.45
C SER A 86 3.37 -8.73 10.16
N CYS A 87 4.02 -8.21 9.12
CA CYS A 87 4.23 -8.96 7.88
C CYS A 87 5.07 -10.22 8.11
N ILE A 88 6.21 -10.09 8.80
CA ILE A 88 7.07 -11.24 9.13
C ILE A 88 6.30 -12.29 9.93
N ILE A 89 5.59 -11.86 10.99
CA ILE A 89 4.80 -12.74 11.85
C ILE A 89 3.74 -13.48 11.04
N LEU A 90 2.93 -12.78 10.24
CA LEU A 90 1.87 -13.42 9.44
C LEU A 90 2.44 -14.43 8.45
N LEU A 91 3.50 -14.06 7.72
CA LEU A 91 4.08 -14.89 6.67
C LEU A 91 4.79 -16.13 7.25
N VAL A 92 5.56 -15.97 8.33
CA VAL A 92 6.20 -17.10 9.03
C VAL A 92 5.14 -18.00 9.66
N PHE A 93 4.12 -17.43 10.30
CA PHE A 93 3.02 -18.21 10.88
C PHE A 93 2.27 -19.01 9.82
N GLY A 94 1.94 -18.38 8.68
CA GLY A 94 1.32 -19.07 7.55
C GLY A 94 2.20 -20.15 6.91
N LEU A 95 3.53 -20.00 6.95
CA LEU A 95 4.47 -21.03 6.52
C LEU A 95 4.48 -22.23 7.48
N CYS A 96 4.40 -22.00 8.78
CA CYS A 96 4.38 -23.04 9.82
C CYS A 96 3.05 -23.81 9.86
N VAL A 97 1.94 -23.09 9.73
CA VAL A 97 0.57 -23.64 9.80
C VAL A 97 0.11 -24.26 8.48
N GLY A 98 0.53 -23.67 7.36
CA GLY A 98 0.15 -24.13 6.04
C GLY A 98 0.81 -25.45 5.62
N PRO A 99 0.54 -25.92 4.38
CA PRO A 99 1.16 -27.13 3.85
C PRO A 99 2.69 -27.03 3.87
N ARG A 100 3.36 -28.10 4.32
CA ARG A 100 4.83 -28.18 4.34
C ARG A 100 5.41 -28.01 2.94
N ARG A 101 6.47 -27.22 2.84
CA ARG A 101 7.18 -26.95 1.58
C ARG A 101 8.68 -26.92 1.80
N GLY A 102 9.43 -27.18 0.74
CA GLY A 102 10.88 -27.03 0.73
C GLY A 102 11.28 -25.59 0.98
N ILE A 103 12.28 -25.39 1.84
CA ILE A 103 12.81 -24.07 2.16
C ILE A 103 13.81 -23.67 1.05
N PRO A 104 13.53 -22.62 0.26
CA PRO A 104 14.44 -22.17 -0.78
C PRO A 104 15.75 -21.59 -0.20
N TRP A 105 16.88 -22.21 -0.55
CA TRP A 105 18.20 -21.84 -0.03
C TRP A 105 18.56 -20.37 -0.30
N ILE A 106 18.10 -19.78 -1.41
CA ILE A 106 18.43 -18.40 -1.80
C ILE A 106 17.99 -17.37 -0.74
N PHE A 107 16.84 -17.60 -0.08
CA PHE A 107 16.35 -16.69 0.96
C PHE A 107 17.02 -16.93 2.31
N LEU A 108 17.47 -18.17 2.59
CA LEU A 108 18.33 -18.47 3.74
C LEU A 108 19.72 -17.85 3.57
N PHE A 109 20.25 -17.90 2.35
CA PHE A 109 21.51 -17.25 2.00
C PHE A 109 21.40 -15.73 2.17
N LEU A 110 20.32 -15.11 1.67
CA LEU A 110 20.05 -13.69 1.90
C LEU A 110 19.98 -13.38 3.40
N LEU A 111 19.31 -14.21 4.20
CA LEU A 111 19.27 -14.06 5.67
C LEU A 111 20.67 -14.12 6.30
N GLY A 112 21.50 -15.07 5.86
CA GLY A 112 22.88 -15.19 6.32
C GLY A 112 23.73 -13.97 6.00
N LEU A 113 23.54 -13.35 4.82
CA LEU A 113 24.24 -12.12 4.43
C LEU A 113 23.85 -10.89 5.27
N LEU A 114 22.75 -10.93 6.03
CA LEU A 114 22.38 -9.85 6.94
C LEU A 114 23.16 -9.90 8.26
N ILE A 115 23.71 -11.06 8.63
CA ILE A 115 24.39 -11.26 9.91
C ILE A 115 25.63 -10.36 10.06
N PRO A 116 26.55 -10.26 9.07
CA PRO A 116 27.70 -9.37 9.19
C PRO A 116 27.33 -7.90 9.42
N ALA A 117 26.23 -7.42 8.83
CA ALA A 117 25.78 -6.03 9.00
C ALA A 117 25.43 -5.70 10.46
N ILE A 118 24.96 -6.68 11.24
CA ILE A 118 24.69 -6.51 12.68
C ILE A 118 25.98 -6.18 13.42
N PHE A 119 27.05 -6.94 13.16
CA PHE A 119 28.33 -6.80 13.84
C PHE A 119 29.14 -5.60 13.38
N LEU A 120 28.95 -5.15 12.13
CA LEU A 120 29.63 -3.97 11.58
C LEU A 120 28.95 -2.64 11.96
N THR A 121 27.75 -2.68 12.55
CA THR A 121 27.09 -1.45 12.99
C THR A 121 27.59 -1.09 14.39
N GLU A 122 28.15 0.12 14.54
CA GLU A 122 28.65 0.63 15.81
C GLU A 122 28.00 1.98 16.14
N HIS A 123 27.59 2.15 17.39
CA HIS A 123 27.12 3.43 17.90
C HIS A 123 27.33 3.51 19.42
N PRO A 124 27.86 4.62 19.97
CA PRO A 124 28.20 4.73 21.40
C PRO A 124 27.01 4.53 22.35
N ASN A 125 25.82 4.97 21.92
CA ASN A 125 24.57 4.75 22.65
C ASN A 125 23.94 3.40 22.23
N PRO A 126 23.76 2.43 23.15
CA PRO A 126 23.17 1.12 22.87
C PRO A 126 21.73 1.16 22.34
N GLU A 127 20.92 2.11 22.80
CA GLU A 127 19.53 2.27 22.35
C GLU A 127 19.48 2.72 20.90
N ARG A 128 20.32 3.70 20.53
CA ARG A 128 20.45 4.14 19.14
C ARG A 128 21.04 3.06 18.26
N LEU A 129 22.01 2.30 18.75
CA LEU A 129 22.57 1.13 18.07
C LEU A 129 21.46 0.13 17.70
N ASN A 130 20.66 -0.28 18.69
CA ASN A 130 19.56 -1.21 18.49
C ASN A 130 18.53 -0.67 17.49
N ASN A 131 18.16 0.61 17.59
CA ASN A 131 17.22 1.23 16.66
C ASN A 131 17.76 1.26 15.23
N MET A 132 19.05 1.55 15.04
CA MET A 132 19.70 1.52 13.73
C MET A 132 19.71 0.10 13.14
N ILE A 133 20.10 -0.90 13.93
CA ILE A 133 20.12 -2.30 13.50
C ILE A 133 18.70 -2.76 13.11
N MET A 134 17.72 -2.55 13.98
CA MET A 134 16.33 -2.95 13.74
C MET A 134 15.72 -2.23 12.53
N PHE A 135 15.98 -0.94 12.37
CA PHE A 135 15.49 -0.15 11.23
C PHE A 135 16.00 -0.71 9.90
N ASN A 136 17.29 -1.01 9.82
CA ASN A 136 17.94 -1.45 8.58
C ASN A 136 17.69 -2.93 8.26
N ILE A 137 17.55 -3.81 9.26
CA ILE A 137 17.39 -5.26 9.05
C ILE A 137 15.93 -5.67 8.83
N SER A 138 14.97 -4.97 9.46
CA SER A 138 13.55 -5.34 9.38
C SER A 138 13.01 -5.33 7.95
N GLY A 139 13.51 -4.45 7.09
CA GLY A 139 13.15 -4.41 5.66
C GLY A 139 13.59 -5.67 4.92
N PRO A 140 14.90 -5.96 4.82
CA PRO A 140 15.41 -7.20 4.23
C PRO A 140 14.85 -8.47 4.86
N LEU A 141 14.63 -8.49 6.18
CA LEU A 141 14.02 -9.63 6.87
C LEU A 141 12.57 -9.86 6.42
N SER A 142 11.79 -8.79 6.20
CA SER A 142 10.45 -8.90 5.63
C SER A 142 10.47 -9.46 4.19
N LEU A 143 11.50 -9.12 3.41
CA LEU A 143 11.71 -9.68 2.07
C LEU A 143 12.06 -11.18 2.13
N VAL A 144 12.90 -11.60 3.07
CA VAL A 144 13.21 -13.01 3.33
C VAL A 144 11.93 -13.76 3.68
N ALA A 145 11.13 -13.25 4.63
CA ALA A 145 9.88 -13.88 5.04
C ALA A 145 8.88 -14.00 3.87
N ALA A 146 8.72 -12.94 3.07
CA ALA A 146 7.89 -12.95 1.87
C ALA A 146 8.40 -13.95 0.82
N GLY A 147 9.71 -13.96 0.58
CA GLY A 147 10.37 -14.90 -0.32
C GLY A 147 10.13 -16.35 0.07
N LEU A 148 10.40 -16.69 1.33
CA LEU A 148 10.16 -18.03 1.90
C LEU A 148 8.69 -18.45 1.76
N TYR A 149 7.76 -17.54 2.04
CA TYR A 149 6.32 -17.84 1.99
C TYR A 149 5.77 -18.02 0.56
N PHE A 150 6.13 -17.14 -0.36
CA PHE A 150 5.60 -17.12 -1.74
C PHE A 150 6.36 -18.00 -2.72
N TYR A 151 7.56 -18.49 -2.38
CA TYR A 151 8.35 -19.31 -3.28
C TYR A 151 7.58 -20.55 -3.79
N LYS A 152 7.38 -20.60 -5.11
CA LYS A 152 6.59 -21.65 -5.80
C LYS A 152 5.19 -21.89 -5.23
N ARG A 153 4.63 -20.93 -4.49
CA ARG A 153 3.27 -21.00 -3.94
C ARG A 153 2.28 -20.76 -5.07
N ILE A 154 1.50 -21.79 -5.40
CA ILE A 154 0.43 -21.67 -6.39
C ILE A 154 -0.78 -21.03 -5.72
N VAL A 155 -1.28 -19.93 -6.30
CA VAL A 155 -2.53 -19.29 -5.91
C VAL A 155 -3.45 -19.35 -7.12
N ILE A 156 -4.65 -19.89 -6.91
CA ILE A 156 -5.68 -19.98 -7.94
C ILE A 156 -6.10 -18.55 -8.33
N ARG A 157 -6.31 -18.29 -9.62
CA ARG A 157 -6.59 -16.93 -10.12
C ARG A 157 -7.81 -16.31 -9.45
N GLU A 158 -8.87 -17.09 -9.28
CA GLU A 158 -10.10 -16.65 -8.63
C GLU A 158 -9.83 -16.24 -7.18
N ASP A 159 -9.10 -17.07 -6.43
CA ASP A 159 -8.72 -16.77 -5.03
C ASP A 159 -7.80 -15.55 -4.96
N TYR A 160 -6.89 -15.40 -5.92
CA TYR A 160 -5.99 -14.25 -5.99
C TYR A 160 -6.76 -12.93 -6.08
N PHE A 161 -7.62 -12.78 -7.08
CA PHE A 161 -8.43 -11.57 -7.25
C PHE A 161 -9.54 -11.43 -6.20
N ARG A 162 -9.97 -12.51 -5.56
CA ARG A 162 -10.91 -12.43 -4.43
C ARG A 162 -10.22 -11.88 -3.19
N HIS A 163 -9.11 -12.48 -2.79
CA HIS A 163 -8.41 -12.15 -1.56
C HIS A 163 -7.62 -10.84 -1.65
N LEU A 164 -7.12 -10.45 -2.82
CA LEU A 164 -6.42 -9.18 -3.01
C LEU A 164 -7.31 -7.96 -2.73
N ARG A 165 -8.64 -8.11 -2.75
CA ARG A 165 -9.58 -7.05 -2.35
C ARG A 165 -9.41 -6.66 -0.88
N TRP A 166 -8.92 -7.55 0.00
CA TRP A 166 -8.56 -7.19 1.38
C TRP A 166 -7.48 -6.14 1.41
N ALA A 167 -6.43 -6.30 0.59
CA ALA A 167 -5.32 -5.36 0.53
C ALA A 167 -5.74 -3.93 0.11
N PHE A 168 -6.94 -3.77 -0.48
CA PHE A 168 -7.48 -2.47 -0.87
C PHE A 168 -8.38 -1.82 0.19
N LEU A 169 -8.89 -2.55 1.18
CA LEU A 169 -9.75 -1.98 2.22
C LEU A 169 -9.09 -0.80 2.98
N PRO A 170 -7.77 -0.83 3.29
CA PRO A 170 -7.11 0.31 3.90
C PRO A 170 -7.10 1.58 3.03
N ALA A 171 -7.31 1.48 1.71
CA ALA A 171 -7.46 2.64 0.82
C ALA A 171 -8.62 3.55 1.25
N PHE A 172 -9.73 2.96 1.71
CA PHE A 172 -10.86 3.72 2.25
C PHE A 172 -10.50 4.44 3.55
N THR A 173 -9.67 3.81 4.38
CA THR A 173 -9.21 4.36 5.66
C THR A 173 -8.30 5.57 5.43
N ILE A 174 -7.31 5.46 4.53
CA ILE A 174 -6.38 6.57 4.26
C ILE A 174 -7.06 7.75 3.58
N ILE A 175 -7.99 7.50 2.64
CA ILE A 175 -8.74 8.58 2.00
C ILE A 175 -9.64 9.29 3.01
N ALA A 176 -10.34 8.56 3.87
CA ALA A 176 -11.16 9.15 4.92
C ALA A 176 -10.30 9.92 5.95
N GLY A 177 -9.18 9.35 6.39
CA GLY A 177 -8.25 9.99 7.33
C GLY A 177 -7.66 11.28 6.79
N LEU A 178 -7.11 11.26 5.58
CA LEU A 178 -6.58 12.46 4.93
C LEU A 178 -7.69 13.51 4.69
N SER A 179 -8.93 13.10 4.44
CA SER A 179 -10.05 14.04 4.26
C SER A 179 -10.40 14.82 5.52
N VAL A 180 -10.20 14.23 6.69
CA VAL A 180 -10.53 14.85 7.97
C VAL A 180 -9.33 15.59 8.58
N VAL A 181 -8.12 15.05 8.41
CA VAL A 181 -6.87 15.62 8.97
C VAL A 181 -6.24 16.66 8.04
N ALA A 182 -6.31 16.48 6.72
CA ALA A 182 -5.74 17.37 5.72
C ALA A 182 -6.83 17.81 4.73
N ASN A 183 -7.75 18.66 5.17
CA ASN A 183 -8.85 19.11 4.32
C ASN A 183 -8.32 19.93 3.14
N VAL A 184 -8.69 19.54 1.92
CA VAL A 184 -8.22 20.18 0.68
C VAL A 184 -8.57 21.67 0.64
N SER A 185 -9.73 22.07 1.19
CA SER A 185 -10.14 23.48 1.19
C SER A 185 -9.29 24.38 2.09
N THR A 186 -8.53 23.80 3.03
CA THR A 186 -7.68 24.54 3.96
C THR A 186 -6.19 24.41 3.63
N LEU A 187 -5.84 23.60 2.62
CA LEU A 187 -4.44 23.43 2.23
C LEU A 187 -3.95 24.65 1.47
N VAL A 188 -2.82 25.20 1.91
CA VAL A 188 -2.14 26.30 1.24
C VAL A 188 -0.80 25.80 0.72
N PHE A 189 -0.55 26.00 -0.56
CA PHE A 189 0.69 25.63 -1.24
C PHE A 189 1.51 26.90 -1.48
N THR A 190 2.59 27.06 -0.73
CA THR A 190 3.52 28.20 -0.82
C THR A 190 4.88 27.81 -1.36
N SER A 191 5.13 26.53 -1.63
CA SER A 191 6.42 26.08 -2.16
C SER A 191 6.24 24.88 -3.05
N VAL A 192 7.21 24.65 -3.93
CA VAL A 192 7.32 23.44 -4.73
C VAL A 192 7.91 22.28 -3.94
N GLN A 193 8.01 22.34 -2.60
CA GLN A 193 8.56 21.23 -1.80
C GLN A 193 7.49 20.19 -1.48
N SER A 194 7.91 18.98 -1.08
CA SER A 194 6.97 17.95 -0.63
C SER A 194 6.13 18.46 0.55
N SER A 195 4.81 18.30 0.49
CA SER A 195 3.89 18.89 1.48
C SER A 195 3.49 17.90 2.57
N SER A 196 4.08 18.05 3.76
CA SER A 196 3.67 17.31 4.97
C SER A 196 2.23 17.63 5.37
N ALA A 197 1.80 18.88 5.20
CA ALA A 197 0.43 19.30 5.46
C ALA A 197 -0.59 18.52 4.59
N ALA A 198 -0.32 18.39 3.29
CA ALA A 198 -1.17 17.62 2.39
C ALA A 198 -1.15 16.11 2.68
N ALA A 199 -0.08 15.62 3.32
CA ALA A 199 0.10 14.26 3.77
C ALA A 199 -0.40 14.01 5.22
N GLY A 200 -1.16 14.95 5.81
CA GLY A 200 -1.74 14.78 7.15
C GLY A 200 -0.73 14.94 8.29
N GLY A 201 0.32 15.74 8.09
CA GLY A 201 1.43 15.91 9.04
C GLY A 201 2.46 14.78 9.00
N PHE A 202 2.34 13.86 8.03
CA PHE A 202 3.19 12.69 7.89
C PHE A 202 4.17 12.80 6.73
N GLY A 203 5.15 11.90 6.66
CA GLY A 203 6.16 11.86 5.60
C GLY A 203 5.53 11.74 4.20
N PRO A 204 5.60 12.78 3.35
CA PRO A 204 4.87 12.81 2.07
C PRO A 204 5.26 11.68 1.11
N ASN A 205 6.53 11.26 1.17
CA ASN A 205 7.03 10.15 0.39
C ASN A 205 6.40 8.82 0.80
N GLN A 206 6.21 8.57 2.10
CA GLN A 206 5.62 7.33 2.57
C GLN A 206 4.13 7.28 2.21
N VAL A 207 3.41 8.40 2.40
CA VAL A 207 1.99 8.52 2.02
C VAL A 207 1.80 8.35 0.51
N SER A 208 2.59 9.04 -0.31
CA SER A 208 2.52 8.92 -1.77
C SER A 208 2.79 7.51 -2.26
N THR A 209 3.77 6.80 -1.68
CA THR A 209 4.05 5.40 -2.02
C THR A 209 2.88 4.49 -1.69
N MET A 210 2.24 4.69 -0.54
CA MET A 210 1.06 3.92 -0.14
C MET A 210 -0.14 4.18 -1.05
N LEU A 211 -0.38 5.45 -1.42
CA LEU A 211 -1.43 5.82 -2.37
C LEU A 211 -1.14 5.22 -3.76
N GLY A 212 0.12 5.26 -4.21
CA GLY A 212 0.58 4.61 -5.44
C GLY A 212 0.31 3.10 -5.46
N TRP A 213 0.56 2.41 -4.34
CA TRP A 213 0.21 1.00 -4.19
C TRP A 213 -1.30 0.74 -4.40
N PHE A 214 -2.18 1.55 -3.80
CA PHE A 214 -3.62 1.40 -4.01
C PHE A 214 -4.06 1.73 -5.44
N ILE A 215 -3.44 2.73 -6.08
CA ILE A 215 -3.65 3.04 -7.50
C ILE A 215 -3.27 1.82 -8.36
N LEU A 216 -2.11 1.20 -8.10
CA LEU A 216 -1.67 -0.01 -8.78
C LEU A 216 -2.69 -1.15 -8.64
N LEU A 217 -3.25 -1.36 -7.44
CA LEU A 217 -4.30 -2.37 -7.24
C LEU A 217 -5.54 -2.09 -8.10
N VAL A 218 -6.04 -0.86 -8.14
CA VAL A 218 -7.18 -0.52 -9.02
C VAL A 218 -6.85 -0.81 -10.48
N LEU A 219 -5.70 -0.35 -10.97
CA LEU A 219 -5.26 -0.56 -12.36
C LEU A 219 -5.09 -2.04 -12.71
N LEU A 220 -4.60 -2.85 -11.77
CA LEU A 220 -4.45 -4.29 -11.95
C LEU A 220 -5.80 -4.98 -12.22
N TYR A 221 -6.85 -4.64 -11.47
CA TYR A 221 -8.20 -5.16 -11.73
C TYR A 221 -8.74 -4.68 -13.08
N ARG A 222 -8.55 -3.40 -13.41
CA ARG A 222 -9.02 -2.82 -14.68
C ARG A 222 -8.41 -3.47 -15.91
N ILE A 223 -7.09 -3.68 -15.92
CA ILE A 223 -6.39 -4.35 -17.03
C ILE A 223 -6.90 -5.79 -17.21
N ASN A 224 -7.30 -6.44 -16.12
CA ASN A 224 -7.90 -7.77 -16.12
C ASN A 224 -9.42 -7.79 -16.40
N GLY A 225 -10.02 -6.64 -16.72
CA GLY A 225 -11.45 -6.53 -17.02
C GLY A 225 -12.37 -6.74 -15.81
N ASP A 226 -11.85 -6.59 -14.59
CA ASP A 226 -12.60 -6.73 -13.35
C ASP A 226 -12.64 -5.41 -12.56
N LYS A 227 -13.36 -5.42 -11.45
CA LYS A 227 -13.49 -4.33 -10.48
C LYS A 227 -13.00 -4.78 -9.11
N ILE A 228 -12.30 -3.88 -8.42
CA ILE A 228 -11.73 -4.18 -7.09
C ILE A 228 -12.78 -4.04 -5.98
N THR A 229 -13.73 -3.13 -6.16
CA THR A 229 -14.90 -2.98 -5.29
C THR A 229 -16.14 -3.64 -5.92
N PRO A 230 -17.22 -3.88 -5.15
CA PRO A 230 -18.46 -4.41 -5.70
C PRO A 230 -19.11 -3.52 -6.75
N PHE A 231 -18.74 -2.23 -6.82
CA PHE A 231 -19.38 -1.21 -7.64
C PHE A 231 -18.40 -0.59 -8.63
N ASN A 232 -18.70 -0.70 -9.93
CA ASN A 232 -17.80 -0.19 -10.98
C ASN A 232 -17.52 1.31 -10.85
N TRP A 233 -18.52 2.11 -10.44
CA TRP A 233 -18.37 3.55 -10.25
C TRP A 233 -17.49 3.89 -9.04
N LEU A 234 -17.52 3.06 -8.00
CA LEU A 234 -16.78 3.32 -6.77
C LEU A 234 -15.27 3.17 -6.99
N ASP A 235 -14.84 2.24 -7.85
CA ASP A 235 -13.44 2.13 -8.27
C ASP A 235 -12.93 3.44 -8.89
N TRP A 236 -13.73 4.10 -9.75
CA TRP A 236 -13.36 5.36 -10.37
C TRP A 236 -13.34 6.53 -9.38
N VAL A 237 -14.31 6.58 -8.46
CA VAL A 237 -14.32 7.56 -7.37
C VAL A 237 -13.10 7.38 -6.46
N MET A 238 -12.77 6.14 -6.10
CA MET A 238 -11.57 5.87 -5.30
C MET A 238 -10.29 6.22 -6.07
N LEU A 239 -10.21 5.88 -7.36
CA LEU A 239 -9.08 6.26 -8.20
C LEU A 239 -8.92 7.78 -8.28
N PHE A 240 -10.02 8.54 -8.39
CA PHE A 240 -10.00 10.00 -8.35
C PHE A 240 -9.32 10.50 -7.08
N TYR A 241 -9.80 10.08 -5.91
CA TYR A 241 -9.28 10.55 -4.63
C TYR A 241 -7.84 10.07 -4.37
N LEU A 242 -7.50 8.85 -4.76
CA LEU A 242 -6.14 8.31 -4.62
C LEU A 242 -5.14 9.10 -5.46
N VAL A 243 -5.44 9.34 -6.74
CA VAL A 243 -4.57 10.13 -7.64
C VAL A 243 -4.49 11.57 -7.15
N LEU A 244 -5.63 12.20 -6.84
CA LEU A 244 -5.66 13.58 -6.33
C LEU A 244 -4.79 13.72 -5.09
N ARG A 245 -4.99 12.86 -4.09
CA ARG A 245 -4.21 12.90 -2.85
C ARG A 245 -2.74 12.65 -3.08
N ALA A 246 -2.38 11.70 -3.95
CA ALA A 246 -0.98 11.42 -4.26
C ALA A 246 -0.30 12.64 -4.90
N LEU A 247 -0.98 13.31 -5.84
CA LEU A 247 -0.47 14.53 -6.47
C LEU A 247 -0.29 15.67 -5.46
N LEU A 248 -1.27 15.90 -4.58
CA LEU A 248 -1.21 16.98 -3.58
C LEU A 248 -0.06 16.82 -2.56
N THR A 249 0.49 15.61 -2.36
CA THR A 249 1.68 15.44 -1.49
C THR A 249 2.96 16.07 -2.07
N PHE A 250 2.96 16.40 -3.37
CA PHE A 250 4.15 16.80 -4.12
C PHE A 250 5.29 15.75 -4.08
N SER A 251 5.02 14.52 -3.66
CA SER A 251 6.01 13.45 -3.68
C SER A 251 5.89 12.60 -4.95
N ARG A 252 6.81 12.82 -5.88
CA ARG A 252 6.87 12.12 -7.17
C ARG A 252 7.18 10.62 -7.02
N GLY A 253 8.00 10.27 -6.03
CA GLY A 253 8.57 8.92 -5.89
C GLY A 253 7.53 7.81 -5.73
N GLY A 254 6.46 8.05 -4.97
CA GLY A 254 5.43 7.04 -4.72
C GLY A 254 4.59 6.70 -5.94
N VAL A 255 4.10 7.73 -6.65
CA VAL A 255 3.37 7.56 -7.91
C VAL A 255 4.27 6.95 -8.98
N MET A 256 5.50 7.44 -9.13
CA MET A 256 6.48 6.89 -10.08
C MET A 256 6.79 5.42 -9.80
N GLY A 257 6.99 5.04 -8.54
CA GLY A 257 7.23 3.64 -8.16
C GLY A 257 6.10 2.71 -8.58
N SER A 258 4.84 3.12 -8.36
CA SER A 258 3.67 2.35 -8.80
C SER A 258 3.57 2.23 -10.33
N MET A 259 3.91 3.30 -11.06
CA MET A 259 3.93 3.29 -12.53
C MET A 259 5.04 2.39 -13.08
N LEU A 260 6.25 2.49 -12.53
CA LEU A 260 7.37 1.63 -12.93
C LEU A 260 7.09 0.15 -12.64
N ALA A 261 6.48 -0.17 -11.49
CA ALA A 261 6.05 -1.52 -11.17
C ALA A 261 5.00 -2.04 -12.16
N LEU A 262 4.00 -1.21 -12.52
CA LEU A 262 3.00 -1.57 -13.51
C LEU A 262 3.62 -1.80 -14.89
N LEU A 263 4.49 -0.89 -15.34
CA LEU A 263 5.17 -1.00 -16.63
C LEU A 263 6.05 -2.25 -16.70
N GLY A 264 6.82 -2.52 -15.64
CA GLY A 264 7.61 -3.74 -15.53
C GLY A 264 6.75 -5.00 -15.61
N ALA A 265 5.64 -5.04 -14.87
CA ALA A 265 4.71 -6.18 -14.90
C ALA A 265 4.07 -6.36 -16.29
N VAL A 266 3.60 -5.28 -16.91
CA VAL A 266 3.04 -5.31 -18.27
C VAL A 266 4.08 -5.78 -19.29
N ALA A 267 5.32 -5.29 -19.20
CA ALA A 267 6.40 -5.68 -20.09
C ALA A 267 6.69 -7.18 -19.97
N VAL A 268 6.93 -7.68 -18.75
CA VAL A 268 7.17 -9.11 -18.52
C VAL A 268 6.01 -9.96 -19.05
N LEU A 269 4.77 -9.63 -18.68
CA LEU A 269 3.60 -10.41 -19.10
C LEU A 269 3.35 -10.34 -20.61
N PHE A 270 3.67 -9.22 -21.26
CA PHE A 270 3.55 -9.06 -22.70
C PHE A 270 4.44 -10.06 -23.45
N PHE A 271 5.69 -10.24 -23.01
CA PHE A 271 6.62 -11.18 -23.61
C PHE A 271 6.39 -12.63 -23.17
N SER A 272 5.96 -12.86 -21.93
CA SER A 272 5.79 -14.22 -21.40
C SER A 272 4.42 -14.86 -21.67
N SER A 273 3.37 -14.09 -21.98
CA SER A 273 1.99 -14.62 -22.11
C SER A 273 1.26 -14.16 -23.37
N HIS A 274 0.94 -15.11 -24.26
CA HIS A 274 0.08 -14.86 -25.43
C HIS A 274 -1.34 -14.44 -25.03
N GLY A 275 -1.90 -15.06 -23.98
CA GLY A 275 -3.24 -14.73 -23.48
C GLY A 275 -3.30 -13.29 -22.95
N PHE A 276 -2.25 -12.85 -22.25
CA PHE A 276 -2.16 -11.49 -21.74
C PHE A 276 -2.10 -10.46 -22.87
N ARG A 277 -1.37 -10.72 -23.97
CA ARG A 277 -1.36 -9.82 -25.15
C ARG A 277 -2.76 -9.57 -25.71
N ARG A 278 -3.58 -10.61 -25.80
CA ARG A 278 -4.98 -10.48 -26.24
C ARG A 278 -5.81 -9.68 -25.25
N GLN A 279 -5.64 -9.93 -23.95
CA GLN A 279 -6.33 -9.20 -22.90
C GLN A 279 -5.93 -7.71 -22.90
N LEU A 280 -4.64 -7.40 -23.03
CA LEU A 280 -4.13 -6.03 -23.07
C LEU A 280 -4.74 -5.23 -24.23
N ARG A 281 -4.85 -5.84 -25.42
CA ARG A 281 -5.52 -5.21 -26.57
C ARG A 281 -7.00 -4.90 -26.28
N LYS A 282 -7.72 -5.81 -25.62
CA LYS A 282 -9.11 -5.58 -25.19
C LYS A 282 -9.22 -4.47 -24.14
N SER A 283 -8.19 -4.33 -23.30
CA SER A 283 -8.13 -3.33 -22.23
C SER A 283 -7.65 -1.95 -22.71
N LEU A 284 -7.22 -1.82 -23.97
CA LEU A 284 -6.67 -0.57 -24.52
C LEU A 284 -7.62 0.65 -24.36
N PRO A 285 -8.94 0.55 -24.59
CA PRO A 285 -9.85 1.68 -24.36
C PRO A 285 -9.85 2.13 -22.90
N TYR A 286 -9.76 1.20 -21.95
CA TYR A 286 -9.71 1.52 -20.53
C TYR A 286 -8.37 2.15 -20.13
N ILE A 287 -7.27 1.78 -20.78
CA ILE A 287 -5.96 2.41 -20.58
C ILE A 287 -6.01 3.87 -21.06
N VAL A 288 -6.52 4.11 -22.27
CA VAL A 288 -6.69 5.46 -22.82
C VAL A 288 -7.60 6.29 -21.92
N LEU A 289 -8.73 5.73 -21.49
CA LEU A 289 -9.64 6.38 -20.55
C LEU A 289 -8.96 6.69 -19.20
N SER A 290 -8.16 5.78 -18.67
CA SER A 290 -7.43 5.98 -17.41
C SER A 290 -6.36 7.08 -17.55
N LEU A 291 -5.71 7.19 -18.71
CA LEU A 291 -4.75 8.26 -19.00
C LEU A 291 -5.46 9.62 -19.11
N ALA A 292 -6.57 9.69 -19.86
CA ALA A 292 -7.38 10.90 -19.95
C ALA A 292 -7.91 11.32 -18.58
N PHE A 293 -8.36 10.36 -17.78
CA PHE A 293 -8.78 10.57 -16.40
C PHE A 293 -7.64 11.13 -15.54
N PHE A 294 -6.43 10.55 -15.62
CA PHE A 294 -5.26 11.06 -14.90
C PHE A 294 -4.94 12.51 -15.27
N VAL A 295 -4.97 12.86 -16.56
CA VAL A 295 -4.78 14.25 -17.02
C VAL A 295 -5.84 15.17 -16.43
N GLY A 296 -7.11 14.75 -16.41
CA GLY A 296 -8.19 15.49 -15.77
C GLY A 296 -7.96 15.73 -14.28
N VAL A 297 -7.55 14.69 -13.53
CA VAL A 297 -7.22 14.84 -12.10
C VAL A 297 -6.00 15.73 -11.89
N PHE A 298 -5.00 15.65 -12.77
CA PHE A 298 -3.83 16.52 -12.72
C PHE A 298 -4.21 17.99 -12.88
N ILE A 299 -5.10 18.33 -13.83
CA ILE A 299 -5.60 19.70 -14.03
C ILE A 299 -6.31 20.19 -12.76
N VAL A 300 -7.18 19.37 -12.18
CA VAL A 300 -7.89 19.70 -10.92
C VAL A 300 -6.90 19.92 -9.78
N ALA A 301 -5.95 19.01 -9.59
CA ALA A 301 -4.92 19.11 -8.56
C ALA A 301 -4.06 20.38 -8.76
N ASN A 302 -3.69 20.68 -10.00
CA ASN A 302 -2.89 21.85 -10.34
C ASN A 302 -3.63 23.16 -10.05
N SER A 303 -4.94 23.20 -10.35
CA SER A 303 -5.82 24.32 -10.00
C SER A 303 -5.92 24.52 -8.48
N ILE A 304 -6.10 23.45 -7.71
CA ILE A 304 -6.12 23.50 -6.23
C ILE A 304 -4.78 24.05 -5.69
N THR A 305 -3.68 23.73 -6.34
CA THR A 305 -2.34 24.11 -5.89
C THR A 305 -1.85 25.45 -6.43
N ASN A 306 -2.68 26.23 -7.14
CA ASN A 306 -2.26 27.47 -7.80
C ASN A 306 -1.00 27.30 -8.68
N ASN A 307 -0.98 26.28 -9.54
CA ASN A 307 0.14 25.91 -10.42
C ASN A 307 1.41 25.37 -9.77
N PHE A 308 1.52 25.37 -8.43
CA PHE A 308 2.71 24.83 -7.75
C PHE A 308 2.97 23.35 -8.06
N LEU A 309 1.92 22.57 -8.34
CA LEU A 309 2.07 21.20 -8.82
C LEU A 309 2.80 21.16 -10.17
N LEU A 310 2.38 21.97 -11.14
CA LEU A 310 3.04 22.01 -12.45
C LEU A 310 4.51 22.42 -12.32
N TYR A 311 4.80 23.46 -11.53
CA TYR A 311 6.18 23.92 -11.31
C TYR A 311 7.07 22.83 -10.69
N ARG A 312 6.53 22.05 -9.74
CA ARG A 312 7.19 20.87 -9.17
C ARG A 312 7.56 19.84 -10.25
N TYR A 313 6.68 19.59 -11.21
CA TYR A 313 6.92 18.63 -12.29
C TYR A 313 7.83 19.17 -13.39
N GLN A 314 7.88 20.49 -13.58
CA GLN A 314 8.86 21.15 -14.45
C GLN A 314 10.28 21.18 -13.85
N GLY A 315 10.40 20.91 -12.54
CA GLY A 315 11.69 20.93 -11.86
C GLY A 315 12.16 22.33 -11.46
N LEU A 316 11.25 23.31 -11.45
CA LEU A 316 11.52 24.64 -10.95
C LEU A 316 11.72 24.61 -9.43
N ASN A 317 12.50 25.56 -8.94
CA ASN A 317 12.71 25.81 -7.52
C ASN A 317 11.74 26.89 -7.01
N THR A 318 11.48 26.90 -5.70
CA THR A 318 10.53 27.86 -5.09
C THR A 318 10.89 29.31 -5.42
N THR A 319 12.18 29.63 -5.44
CA THR A 319 12.66 30.99 -5.75
C THR A 319 12.28 31.41 -7.17
N GLU A 320 12.43 30.52 -8.16
CA GLU A 320 12.12 30.79 -9.57
C GLU A 320 10.63 30.99 -9.83
N VAL A 321 9.78 30.42 -8.97
CA VAL A 321 8.32 30.54 -9.05
C VAL A 321 7.81 31.83 -8.40
N MET A 322 8.55 32.36 -7.42
CA MET A 322 8.15 33.55 -6.66
C MET A 322 8.70 34.86 -7.22
N THR A 323 9.62 34.79 -8.19
CA THR A 323 10.12 35.93 -8.97
C THR A 323 9.27 36.18 -10.20
#